data_AF-A0A7C6UMR9-F1
#
_entry.id   AF-A0A7C6UMR9-F1
#
_cell.length_a   1.000
_cell.length_b   1.000
_cell.length_c   1.000
_cell.angle_alpha   90.00
_cell.angle_beta   90.00
_cell.angle_gamma   90.00
#
_symmetry.space_group_name_H-M   'P 1'
#
loop_
_entity.id
_entity.type
_entity.pdbx_description
1 polymer ?
#
loop_
_entity_poly.entity_id
_entity_poly.type
_entity_poly.pdbx_seq_one_letter_code
_entity_poly.pdbx_strand_id
1 'polypeptide(L)'
;MRLKDGYHFMKEEGVFFNRLYQMVKSKEQAPRVRKAEKDKLKKAYYLMNLETLNKIDGVSWLKKICSYVNRHIIRNPVFKREPTRPLRKTHAQLLREFQAQNAQEVILNVVEHTNVKYNSYVTNEEKWVAIKVELLRYSIKNHGELKELKNMERNARSFHMEKLAEKIKEASEKLVNEEKELYRMVQNLGPENYKADGQATKFRESCNKTLQLIWGRMELYGENGRTSFLKAYNKHGDRGKQSGLKNLLLSSQALRQEQVGEKAKEVIRSDVREGR
;
A
#
# COMPACT_ATOMS: atom_id res chain seq x y z
N MET A 1 -10.00 -5.04 -12.74
CA MET A 1 -10.50 -4.47 -11.46
C MET A 1 -11.94 -4.04 -11.71
N ARG A 2 -12.91 -4.45 -10.89
CA ARG A 2 -14.34 -4.18 -11.18
C ARG A 2 -14.67 -2.74 -10.78
N LEU A 3 -15.63 -2.10 -11.47
CA LEU A 3 -16.06 -0.72 -11.19
C LEU A 3 -16.42 -0.50 -9.71
N LYS A 4 -17.05 -1.51 -9.10
CA LYS A 4 -17.42 -1.53 -7.68
C LYS A 4 -16.21 -1.42 -6.76
N ASP A 5 -15.09 -2.05 -7.12
CA ASP A 5 -13.85 -2.01 -6.33
C ASP A 5 -13.25 -0.59 -6.35
N GLY A 6 -13.27 0.08 -7.51
CA GLY A 6 -12.84 1.47 -7.65
C GLY A 6 -13.74 2.45 -6.89
N TYR A 7 -15.06 2.24 -6.89
CA TYR A 7 -16.00 3.08 -6.14
C TYR A 7 -15.86 2.91 -4.63
N HIS A 8 -15.74 1.68 -4.13
CA HIS A 8 -15.46 1.43 -2.71
C HIS A 8 -14.14 2.05 -2.29
N PHE A 9 -13.09 1.87 -3.11
CA PHE A 9 -11.78 2.49 -2.88
C PHE A 9 -11.88 4.02 -2.81
N MET A 10 -12.56 4.68 -3.76
CA MET A 10 -12.76 6.14 -3.72
C MET A 10 -13.60 6.61 -2.53
N LYS A 11 -14.59 5.83 -2.10
CA LYS A 11 -15.46 6.16 -0.97
C LYS A 11 -14.71 6.05 0.35
N GLU A 12 -14.00 4.95 0.58
CA GLU A 12 -13.29 4.70 1.84
C GLU A 12 -12.08 5.63 1.98
N GLU A 13 -11.29 5.80 0.92
CA GLU A 13 -10.21 6.78 0.90
C GLU A 13 -10.75 8.21 1.00
N GLY A 14 -11.83 8.54 0.28
CA GLY A 14 -12.46 9.86 0.40
C GLY A 14 -12.95 10.18 1.82
N VAL A 15 -13.44 9.19 2.56
CA VAL A 15 -13.78 9.34 3.99
C VAL A 15 -12.52 9.57 4.84
N PHE A 16 -11.44 8.82 4.59
CA PHE A 16 -10.16 9.02 5.27
C PHE A 16 -9.56 10.41 5.01
N PHE A 17 -9.47 10.84 3.75
CA PHE A 17 -9.01 12.18 3.37
C PHE A 17 -9.88 13.29 3.95
N ASN A 18 -11.20 13.09 3.98
CA ASN A 18 -12.10 14.04 4.63
C ASN A 18 -11.84 14.12 6.13
N ARG A 19 -11.63 13.00 6.83
CA ARG A 19 -11.30 13.01 8.28
C ARG A 19 -9.99 13.77 8.53
N LEU A 20 -8.93 13.50 7.76
CA LEU A 20 -7.67 14.27 7.84
C LEU A 20 -7.88 15.75 7.54
N TYR A 21 -8.62 16.08 6.49
CA TYR A 21 -8.93 17.47 6.13
C TYR A 21 -9.73 18.18 7.23
N GLN A 22 -10.68 17.51 7.88
CA GLN A 22 -11.42 18.09 8.99
C GLN A 22 -10.54 18.27 10.22
N MET A 23 -9.60 17.35 10.50
CA MET A 23 -8.62 17.51 11.58
C MET A 23 -7.72 18.73 11.35
N VAL A 24 -7.22 18.88 10.12
CA VAL A 24 -6.54 20.10 9.67
C VAL A 24 -7.46 21.29 9.92
N LYS A 25 -8.67 21.32 9.37
CA LYS A 25 -9.58 22.46 9.55
C LYS A 25 -9.92 22.78 11.03
N SER A 26 -10.05 21.78 11.91
CA SER A 26 -10.50 21.97 13.30
C SER A 26 -9.38 22.41 14.23
N LYS A 27 -8.16 21.87 14.10
CA LYS A 27 -6.98 22.31 14.88
C LYS A 27 -6.49 23.70 14.48
N GLU A 28 -7.07 24.26 13.43
CA GLU A 28 -6.70 25.54 12.79
C GLU A 28 -7.71 26.65 13.03
N GLN A 29 -8.54 26.54 14.05
CA GLN A 29 -9.28 27.72 14.55
C GLN A 29 -8.34 28.81 15.11
N ALA A 30 -7.01 28.58 15.12
CA ALA A 30 -5.98 29.61 15.25
C ALA A 30 -5.56 30.20 13.87
N PRO A 31 -5.24 31.50 13.75
CA PRO A 31 -5.46 32.33 12.55
C PRO A 31 -4.62 32.01 11.30
N ARG A 32 -3.76 31.00 11.33
CA ARG A 32 -2.79 30.76 10.26
C ARG A 32 -2.57 29.30 10.01
N VAL A 33 -3.51 28.70 9.29
CA VAL A 33 -3.07 27.72 8.31
C VAL A 33 -3.00 28.29 6.93
N ARG A 34 -1.75 28.26 6.48
CA ARG A 34 -1.33 28.62 5.15
C ARG A 34 -2.16 27.76 4.22
N LYS A 35 -2.95 28.43 3.39
CA LYS A 35 -3.69 27.87 2.25
C LYS A 35 -2.94 26.73 1.54
N ALA A 36 -1.61 26.84 1.47
CA ALA A 36 -0.68 25.81 1.00
C ALA A 36 -0.95 24.39 1.56
N GLU A 37 -1.15 24.20 2.87
CA GLU A 37 -1.32 22.84 3.44
C GLU A 37 -2.68 22.22 3.08
N LYS A 38 -3.74 23.04 3.07
CA LYS A 38 -5.05 22.63 2.54
C LYS A 38 -4.97 22.29 1.07
N ASP A 39 -4.22 23.08 0.31
CA ASP A 39 -4.02 22.84 -1.13
C ASP A 39 -3.20 21.56 -1.38
N LYS A 40 -2.22 21.21 -0.53
CA LYS A 40 -1.48 19.94 -0.61
C LYS A 40 -2.41 18.73 -0.38
N LEU A 41 -3.22 18.73 0.67
CA LEU A 41 -4.21 17.66 0.93
C LEU A 41 -5.18 17.49 -0.22
N LYS A 42 -5.67 18.62 -0.75
CA LYS A 42 -6.56 18.62 -1.92
C LYS A 42 -5.85 18.06 -3.15
N LYS A 43 -4.61 18.48 -3.44
CA LYS A 43 -3.79 17.94 -4.54
C LYS A 43 -3.61 16.42 -4.43
N ALA A 44 -3.33 15.89 -3.23
CA ALA A 44 -3.22 14.45 -3.00
C ALA A 44 -4.54 13.72 -3.28
N TYR A 45 -5.66 14.24 -2.77
CA TYR A 45 -6.99 13.69 -3.05
C TYR A 45 -7.31 13.68 -4.56
N TYR A 46 -6.97 14.75 -5.28
CA TYR A 46 -7.14 14.81 -6.74
C TYR A 46 -6.26 13.79 -7.46
N LEU A 47 -4.99 13.66 -7.08
CA LEU A 47 -4.09 12.66 -7.66
C LEU A 47 -4.59 11.24 -7.44
N MET A 48 -5.10 10.95 -6.23
CA MET A 48 -5.69 9.65 -5.92
C MET A 48 -6.90 9.36 -6.80
N ASN A 49 -7.80 10.33 -6.96
CA ASN A 49 -8.93 10.18 -7.87
C ASN A 49 -8.46 9.95 -9.30
N LEU A 50 -7.48 10.71 -9.80
CA LEU A 50 -6.94 10.54 -11.15
C LEU A 50 -6.31 9.15 -11.35
N GLU A 51 -5.53 8.66 -10.38
CA GLU A 51 -4.95 7.31 -10.39
C GLU A 51 -6.02 6.23 -10.42
N THR A 52 -7.01 6.31 -9.53
CA THR A 52 -8.11 5.34 -9.50
C THR A 52 -8.92 5.35 -10.80
N LEU A 53 -9.14 6.53 -11.38
CA LEU A 53 -9.82 6.69 -12.66
C LEU A 53 -9.01 6.12 -13.84
N ASN A 54 -7.68 6.27 -13.84
CA ASN A 54 -6.80 5.72 -14.87
C ASN A 54 -6.78 4.19 -14.87
N LYS A 55 -7.05 3.56 -13.72
CA LYS A 55 -7.10 2.09 -13.58
C LYS A 55 -8.45 1.48 -14.00
N ILE A 56 -9.44 2.30 -14.39
CA ILE A 56 -10.71 1.83 -14.97
C ILE A 56 -10.50 1.61 -16.48
N ASP A 57 -10.10 0.39 -16.84
CA ASP A 57 -10.02 -0.03 -18.24
C ASP A 57 -11.41 -0.23 -18.86
N GLY A 58 -11.54 0.11 -20.15
CA GLY A 58 -12.61 -0.39 -21.01
C GLY A 58 -13.90 0.43 -21.14
N VAL A 59 -14.03 1.58 -20.47
CA VAL A 59 -15.32 2.30 -20.47
C VAL A 59 -15.17 3.79 -20.85
N SER A 60 -15.25 4.07 -22.16
CA SER A 60 -15.08 5.43 -22.71
C SER A 60 -16.11 6.42 -22.16
N TRP A 61 -17.34 5.98 -21.85
CA TRP A 61 -18.37 6.84 -21.28
C TRP A 61 -18.13 7.18 -19.82
N LEU A 62 -17.52 6.30 -19.02
CA LEU A 62 -17.09 6.62 -17.65
C LEU A 62 -15.95 7.62 -17.65
N LYS A 63 -15.00 7.53 -18.60
CA LYS A 63 -14.00 8.59 -18.78
C LYS A 63 -14.67 9.95 -19.09
N LYS A 64 -15.78 9.97 -19.84
CA LYS A 64 -16.57 11.19 -20.12
C LYS A 64 -17.35 11.69 -18.89
N ILE A 65 -18.05 10.82 -18.16
CA ILE A 65 -18.77 11.20 -16.92
C ILE A 65 -17.78 11.65 -15.84
N CYS A 66 -16.63 10.99 -15.71
CA CYS A 66 -15.61 11.42 -14.77
C CYS A 66 -14.93 12.72 -15.21
N SER A 67 -14.75 12.98 -16.51
CA SER A 67 -14.38 14.31 -17.00
C SER A 67 -15.43 15.36 -16.62
N TYR A 68 -16.72 15.01 -16.66
CA TYR A 68 -17.84 15.87 -16.25
C TYR A 68 -17.85 16.11 -14.72
N VAL A 69 -17.72 15.07 -13.91
CA VAL A 69 -17.61 15.15 -12.45
C VAL A 69 -16.37 15.94 -12.04
N ASN A 70 -15.23 15.73 -12.70
CA ASN A 70 -14.04 16.54 -12.48
C ASN A 70 -14.36 18.00 -12.80
N ARG A 71 -14.98 18.29 -13.96
CA ARG A 71 -15.41 19.65 -14.35
C ARG A 71 -16.38 20.32 -13.37
N HIS A 72 -17.16 19.55 -12.60
CA HIS A 72 -18.15 20.08 -11.65
C HIS A 72 -17.70 20.09 -10.18
N ILE A 73 -16.87 19.14 -9.74
CA ILE A 73 -16.25 19.16 -8.40
C ILE A 73 -15.12 20.20 -8.35
N ILE A 74 -14.39 20.39 -9.45
CA ILE A 74 -13.37 21.44 -9.64
C ILE A 74 -13.99 22.84 -9.70
N ARG A 75 -15.18 23.00 -10.30
CA ARG A 75 -15.86 24.30 -10.40
C ARG A 75 -16.66 24.68 -9.16
N ASN A 76 -16.37 24.05 -8.02
CA ASN A 76 -16.81 24.57 -6.73
C ASN A 76 -16.19 25.98 -6.55
N PRO A 77 -16.99 27.03 -6.24
CA PRO A 77 -16.54 28.43 -6.25
C PRO A 77 -15.31 28.75 -5.37
N VAL A 78 -14.95 27.86 -4.44
CA VAL A 78 -13.70 27.91 -3.66
C VAL A 78 -12.43 27.73 -4.53
N PHE A 79 -12.56 27.17 -5.73
CA PHE A 79 -11.46 26.78 -6.63
C PHE A 79 -11.40 27.59 -7.93
N LYS A 80 -12.01 28.79 -7.98
CA LYS A 80 -12.00 29.71 -9.15
C LYS A 80 -10.60 30.13 -9.66
N ARG A 81 -9.51 29.66 -9.06
CA ARG A 81 -8.17 29.72 -9.63
C ARG A 81 -7.64 28.31 -9.80
N GLU A 82 -8.15 27.59 -10.79
CA GLU A 82 -7.54 26.35 -11.22
C GLU A 82 -6.71 26.54 -12.50
N PRO A 83 -5.59 25.80 -12.61
CA PRO A 83 -4.60 25.98 -13.64
C PRO A 83 -5.10 25.46 -14.99
N THR A 84 -4.95 26.28 -16.03
CA THR A 84 -5.14 25.99 -17.46
C THR A 84 -4.14 24.97 -18.04
N ARG A 85 -3.50 24.12 -17.22
CA ARG A 85 -2.40 23.24 -17.67
C ARG A 85 -2.85 21.78 -17.86
N PRO A 86 -2.37 21.08 -18.91
CA PRO A 86 -2.71 19.69 -19.18
C PRO A 86 -2.25 18.75 -18.06
N LEU A 87 -3.07 17.73 -17.75
CA LEU A 87 -2.91 16.76 -16.66
C LEU A 87 -1.49 16.19 -16.49
N ARG A 88 -0.76 15.97 -17.60
CA ARG A 88 0.64 15.48 -17.57
C ARG A 88 1.63 16.48 -16.95
N LYS A 89 1.45 17.79 -17.19
CA LYS A 89 2.30 18.83 -16.61
C LYS A 89 2.05 18.96 -15.11
N THR A 90 0.80 18.79 -14.67
CA THR A 90 0.42 18.79 -13.25
C THR A 90 1.02 17.59 -12.51
N HIS A 91 0.98 16.38 -13.10
CA HIS A 91 1.58 15.18 -12.51
C HIS A 91 3.10 15.33 -12.30
N ALA A 92 3.85 15.72 -13.33
CA ALA A 92 5.31 15.88 -13.23
C ALA A 92 5.75 17.04 -12.32
N GLN A 93 4.92 18.07 -12.16
CA GLN A 93 5.16 19.14 -11.20
C GLN A 93 4.96 18.65 -9.76
N LEU A 94 3.92 17.85 -9.50
CA LEU A 94 3.63 17.30 -8.18
C LEU A 94 4.68 16.27 -7.75
N LEU A 95 5.11 15.37 -8.63
CA LEU A 95 6.22 14.45 -8.33
C LEU A 95 7.48 15.21 -7.88
N ARG A 96 7.82 16.31 -8.57
CA ARG A 96 8.95 17.17 -8.20
C ARG A 96 8.73 17.91 -6.89
N GLU A 97 7.56 18.51 -6.69
CA GLU A 97 7.21 19.24 -5.46
C GLU A 97 7.31 18.36 -4.21
N PHE A 98 6.97 17.07 -4.34
CA PHE A 98 6.96 16.11 -3.24
C PHE A 98 8.14 15.14 -3.22
N GLN A 99 9.13 15.32 -4.09
CA GLN A 99 10.30 14.43 -4.25
C GLN A 99 9.91 12.94 -4.33
N ALA A 100 8.83 12.66 -5.06
CA ALA A 100 8.23 11.34 -5.15
C ALA A 100 8.48 10.70 -6.52
N GLN A 101 8.65 9.39 -6.55
CA GLN A 101 8.87 8.63 -7.78
C GLN A 101 7.57 8.35 -8.54
N ASN A 102 6.45 8.34 -7.83
CA ASN A 102 5.13 8.03 -8.38
C ASN A 102 4.02 8.76 -7.61
N ALA A 103 2.81 8.75 -8.17
CA ALA A 103 1.66 9.43 -7.57
C ALA A 103 1.28 8.88 -6.19
N GLN A 104 1.50 7.58 -5.93
CA GLN A 104 1.17 6.95 -4.66
C GLN A 104 2.05 7.49 -3.53
N GLU A 105 3.34 7.68 -3.81
CA GLU A 105 4.28 8.33 -2.88
C GLU A 105 3.94 9.81 -2.63
N VAL A 106 3.48 10.56 -3.64
CA VAL A 106 3.00 11.93 -3.42
C VAL A 106 1.85 11.95 -2.42
N ILE A 107 0.88 11.05 -2.61
CA ILE A 107 -0.29 10.93 -1.73
C ILE A 107 0.15 10.61 -0.31
N LEU A 108 1.05 9.62 -0.15
CA LEU A 108 1.61 9.24 1.14
C LEU A 108 2.32 10.40 1.82
N ASN A 109 3.24 11.09 1.13
CA ASN A 109 4.02 12.19 1.71
C ASN A 109 3.13 13.32 2.23
N VAL A 110 2.07 13.66 1.49
CA VAL A 110 1.09 14.67 1.93
C VAL A 110 0.34 14.20 3.18
N VAL A 111 -0.14 12.97 3.15
CA VAL A 111 -0.93 12.36 4.23
C VAL A 111 -0.10 12.27 5.51
N GLU A 112 1.14 11.80 5.42
CA GLU A 112 2.06 11.66 6.54
C GLU A 112 2.43 13.03 7.13
N HIS A 113 2.82 13.99 6.28
CA HIS A 113 3.14 15.34 6.74
C HIS A 113 1.94 15.97 7.46
N THR A 114 0.74 15.78 6.91
CA THR A 114 -0.49 16.25 7.53
C THR A 114 -0.72 15.58 8.88
N ASN A 115 -0.62 14.26 8.92
CA ASN A 115 -0.87 13.49 10.13
C ASN A 115 0.11 13.88 11.25
N VAL A 116 1.41 13.94 10.96
CA VAL A 116 2.44 14.35 11.94
C VAL A 116 2.18 15.76 12.48
N LYS A 117 1.77 16.69 11.61
CA LYS A 117 1.62 18.10 11.98
C LYS A 117 0.34 18.41 12.73
N TYR A 118 -0.75 17.71 12.42
CA TYR A 118 -2.10 18.10 12.88
C TYR A 118 -2.80 17.04 13.72
N ASN A 119 -2.31 15.79 13.73
CA ASN A 119 -2.88 14.75 14.58
C ASN A 119 -2.24 14.79 15.98
N SER A 120 -3.04 15.03 17.02
CA SER A 120 -2.57 14.98 18.41
C SER A 120 -2.60 13.57 19.01
N TYR A 121 -3.16 12.59 18.31
CA TYR A 121 -3.26 11.19 18.76
C TYR A 121 -4.04 11.02 20.07
N VAL A 122 -4.95 11.93 20.39
CA VAL A 122 -5.71 11.92 21.66
C VAL A 122 -7.00 11.13 21.49
N THR A 123 -7.81 11.49 20.48
CA THR A 123 -9.13 10.87 20.27
C THR A 123 -9.02 9.50 19.58
N ASN A 124 -10.09 8.71 19.62
CA ASN A 124 -10.12 7.42 18.93
C ASN A 124 -10.09 7.59 17.41
N GLU A 125 -10.74 8.63 16.87
CA GLU A 125 -10.67 8.99 15.46
C GLU A 125 -9.24 9.35 15.05
N GLU A 126 -8.57 10.16 15.85
CA GLU A 126 -7.19 10.58 15.65
C GLU A 126 -6.24 9.37 15.63
N LYS A 127 -6.37 8.45 16.59
CA LYS A 127 -5.62 7.20 16.63
C LYS A 127 -5.92 6.32 15.41
N TRP A 128 -7.19 6.17 15.06
CA TRP A 128 -7.60 5.35 13.91
C TRP A 128 -7.05 5.90 12.58
N VAL A 129 -7.09 7.22 12.41
CA VAL A 129 -6.49 7.90 11.26
C VAL A 129 -4.99 7.58 11.17
N ALA A 130 -4.25 7.62 12.29
CA ALA A 130 -2.83 7.28 12.29
C ALA A 130 -2.58 5.84 11.82
N ILE A 131 -3.39 4.87 12.25
CA ILE A 131 -3.26 3.48 11.81
C ILE A 131 -3.55 3.35 10.31
N LYS A 132 -4.51 4.11 9.78
CA LYS A 132 -4.78 4.16 8.33
C LYS A 132 -3.59 4.71 7.54
N VAL A 133 -2.87 5.69 8.07
CA VAL A 133 -1.62 6.19 7.46
C VAL A 133 -0.56 5.09 7.40
N GLU A 134 -0.36 4.35 8.49
CA GLU A 134 0.60 3.23 8.54
C GLU A 134 0.21 2.10 7.57
N LEU A 135 -1.09 1.78 7.49
CA LEU A 135 -1.60 0.82 6.51
C LEU A 135 -1.35 1.30 5.08
N LEU A 136 -1.60 2.58 4.77
CA LEU A 136 -1.34 3.16 3.45
C LEU A 136 0.14 3.06 3.07
N ARG A 137 1.04 3.37 4.01
CA ARG A 137 2.49 3.21 3.84
C ARG A 137 2.84 1.75 3.47
N TYR A 138 2.29 0.80 4.22
CA TYR A 138 2.46 -0.63 3.93
C TYR A 138 1.92 -1.02 2.55
N SER A 139 0.70 -0.63 2.22
CA SER A 139 0.05 -0.94 0.94
C SER A 139 0.84 -0.45 -0.26
N ILE A 140 1.46 0.75 -0.17
CA ILE A 140 2.29 1.28 -1.25
C ILE A 140 3.54 0.43 -1.46
N LYS A 141 4.25 0.06 -0.38
CA LYS A 141 5.40 -0.86 -0.47
C LYS A 141 4.99 -2.22 -1.02
N ASN A 142 3.87 -2.77 -0.54
CA ASN A 142 3.34 -4.06 -0.98
C ASN A 142 2.98 -4.05 -2.47
N HIS A 143 2.39 -2.96 -2.95
CA HIS A 143 2.07 -2.79 -4.36
C HIS A 143 3.31 -2.75 -5.25
N GLY A 144 4.38 -2.08 -4.78
CA GLY A 144 5.68 -2.09 -5.45
C GLY A 144 6.25 -3.51 -5.59
N GLU A 145 6.31 -4.25 -4.48
CA GLU A 145 6.76 -5.65 -4.45
C GLU A 145 5.92 -6.54 -5.38
N LEU A 146 4.59 -6.43 -5.35
CA LEU A 146 3.68 -7.19 -6.20
C LEU A 146 3.89 -6.91 -7.69
N LYS A 147 4.19 -5.67 -8.05
CA LYS A 147 4.48 -5.29 -9.45
C LYS A 147 5.76 -5.98 -9.94
N GLU A 148 6.80 -6.00 -9.11
CA GLU A 148 8.06 -6.65 -9.45
C GLU A 148 7.93 -8.18 -9.50
N LEU A 149 7.21 -8.79 -8.55
CA LEU A 149 6.89 -10.23 -8.60
C LEU A 149 6.10 -10.61 -9.85
N LYS A 150 5.11 -9.78 -10.26
CA LYS A 150 4.35 -10.03 -11.48
C LYS A 150 5.21 -9.92 -12.74
N ASN A 151 6.17 -9.00 -12.76
CA ASN A 151 7.15 -8.92 -13.85
C ASN A 151 8.05 -10.17 -13.86
N MET A 152 8.49 -10.63 -12.69
CA MET A 152 9.29 -11.84 -12.54
C MET A 152 8.54 -13.09 -12.99
N GLU A 153 7.26 -13.22 -12.61
CA GLU A 153 6.38 -14.30 -13.04
C GLU A 153 6.26 -14.35 -14.57
N ARG A 154 6.00 -13.19 -15.20
CA ARG A 154 5.92 -13.09 -16.67
C ARG A 154 7.22 -13.51 -17.34
N ASN A 155 8.35 -13.06 -16.82
CA ASN A 155 9.65 -13.43 -17.35
C ASN A 155 9.90 -14.95 -17.20
N ALA A 156 9.59 -15.53 -16.03
CA ALA A 156 9.72 -16.96 -15.79
C ALA A 156 8.89 -17.79 -16.79
N ARG A 157 7.63 -17.39 -17.03
CA ARG A 157 6.77 -18.00 -18.07
C ARG A 157 7.37 -17.87 -19.47
N SER A 158 7.88 -16.70 -19.84
CA SER A 158 8.51 -16.50 -21.16
C SER A 158 9.76 -17.34 -21.40
N PHE A 159 10.43 -17.78 -20.32
CA PHE A 159 11.56 -18.69 -20.38
C PHE A 159 11.16 -20.15 -20.10
N HIS A 160 9.87 -20.48 -20.16
CA HIS A 160 9.31 -21.82 -19.92
C HIS A 160 9.65 -22.41 -18.53
N MET A 161 9.81 -21.54 -17.52
CA MET A 161 10.07 -21.92 -16.13
C MET A 161 8.77 -21.98 -15.31
N GLU A 162 7.81 -22.80 -15.72
CA GLU A 162 6.44 -22.79 -15.14
C GLU A 162 6.41 -23.04 -13.63
N LYS A 163 7.19 -24.02 -13.13
CA LYS A 163 7.29 -24.29 -11.68
C LYS A 163 7.78 -23.09 -10.88
N LEU A 164 8.62 -22.24 -11.48
CA LEU A 164 9.10 -21.03 -10.82
C LEU A 164 8.04 -19.93 -10.87
N ALA A 165 7.37 -19.77 -12.01
CA ALA A 165 6.25 -18.84 -12.16
C ALA A 165 5.13 -19.12 -11.16
N GLU A 166 4.75 -20.39 -10.96
CA GLU A 166 3.76 -20.80 -9.97
C GLU A 166 4.13 -20.39 -8.55
N LYS A 167 5.38 -20.65 -8.13
CA LYS A 167 5.84 -20.24 -6.80
C LYS A 167 5.89 -18.72 -6.60
N ILE A 168 6.27 -17.97 -7.64
CA ILE A 168 6.26 -16.50 -7.59
C ILE A 168 4.81 -15.99 -7.46
N LYS A 169 3.87 -16.63 -8.16
CA LYS A 169 2.45 -16.34 -8.06
C LYS A 169 1.91 -16.63 -6.67
N GLU A 170 2.23 -17.79 -6.07
CA GLU A 170 1.87 -18.12 -4.68
C GLU A 170 2.40 -17.08 -3.69
N ALA A 171 3.65 -16.63 -3.86
CA ALA A 171 4.23 -15.57 -3.04
C ALA A 171 3.44 -14.25 -3.19
N SER A 172 3.04 -13.91 -4.42
CA SER A 172 2.21 -12.73 -4.69
C SER A 172 0.82 -12.84 -4.05
N GLU A 173 0.19 -14.01 -4.10
CA GLU A 173 -1.12 -14.25 -3.49
C GLU A 173 -1.08 -14.12 -1.97
N LYS A 174 -0.01 -14.59 -1.32
CA LYS A 174 0.21 -14.38 0.12
C LYS A 174 0.25 -12.90 0.49
N LEU A 175 0.97 -12.08 -0.29
CA LEU A 175 1.04 -10.63 -0.08
C LEU A 175 -0.32 -9.94 -0.23
N VAL A 176 -1.11 -10.35 -1.23
CA VAL A 176 -2.46 -9.81 -1.47
C VAL A 176 -3.40 -10.17 -0.32
N ASN A 177 -3.34 -11.42 0.17
CA ASN A 177 -4.19 -11.87 1.27
C ASN A 177 -3.83 -11.18 2.59
N GLU A 178 -2.53 -11.05 2.87
CA GLU A 178 -2.05 -10.31 4.05
C GLU A 178 -2.54 -8.86 4.06
N GLU A 179 -2.44 -8.15 2.94
CA GLU A 179 -2.95 -6.77 2.85
C GLU A 179 -4.46 -6.69 3.07
N LYS A 180 -5.22 -7.64 2.52
CA LYS A 180 -6.69 -7.72 2.76
C LYS A 180 -7.02 -7.97 4.23
N GLU A 181 -6.24 -8.78 4.92
CA GLU A 181 -6.42 -9.04 6.35
C GLU A 181 -6.16 -7.78 7.17
N LEU A 182 -5.03 -7.12 6.94
CA LEU A 182 -4.70 -5.84 7.58
C LEU A 182 -5.77 -4.79 7.31
N TYR A 183 -6.27 -4.70 6.08
CA TYR A 183 -7.37 -3.80 5.72
C TYR A 183 -8.62 -4.04 6.56
N ARG A 184 -9.05 -5.30 6.70
CA ARG A 184 -10.21 -5.65 7.53
C ARG A 184 -9.98 -5.32 8.99
N MET A 185 -8.78 -5.61 9.53
CA MET A 185 -8.44 -5.27 10.90
C MET A 185 -8.57 -3.75 11.13
N VAL A 186 -7.98 -2.94 10.27
CA VAL A 186 -8.05 -1.47 10.38
C VAL A 186 -9.47 -0.96 10.21
N GLN A 187 -10.29 -1.51 9.30
CA GLN A 187 -11.70 -1.11 9.17
C GLN A 187 -12.50 -1.44 10.43
N ASN A 188 -12.25 -2.59 11.06
CA ASN A 188 -12.92 -2.99 12.30
C ASN A 188 -12.52 -2.09 13.49
N LEU A 189 -11.36 -1.42 13.42
CA LEU A 189 -10.96 -0.38 14.38
C LEU A 189 -11.71 0.95 14.21
N GLY A 190 -12.72 1.04 13.34
CA GLY A 190 -13.56 2.23 13.22
C GLY A 190 -14.09 2.68 14.60
N PRO A 191 -13.90 3.94 15.02
CA PRO A 191 -14.36 4.43 16.33
C PRO A 191 -15.86 4.19 16.56
N GLU A 192 -16.64 4.15 15.49
CA GLU A 192 -18.05 3.80 15.52
C GLU A 192 -18.37 2.41 16.08
N ASN A 193 -17.43 1.48 16.04
CA ASN A 193 -17.58 0.12 16.57
C ASN A 193 -17.31 0.06 18.08
N TYR A 194 -16.84 1.15 18.69
CA TYR A 194 -16.40 1.21 20.10
C TYR A 194 -17.18 2.27 20.91
N LYS A 195 -18.44 2.53 20.55
CA LYS A 195 -19.28 3.59 21.14
C LYS A 195 -19.83 3.28 22.55
N ALA A 196 -19.78 2.04 23.00
CA ALA A 196 -20.32 1.66 24.31
C ALA A 196 -19.33 1.97 25.45
N ASP A 197 -19.86 2.26 26.64
CA ASP A 197 -19.06 2.55 27.83
C ASP A 197 -18.06 1.42 28.15
N GLY A 198 -16.86 1.82 28.58
CA GLY A 198 -15.78 0.89 28.94
C GLY A 198 -15.02 0.26 27.77
N GLN A 199 -15.37 0.54 26.51
CA GLN A 199 -14.67 -0.01 25.35
C GLN A 199 -13.37 0.72 24.95
N ALA A 200 -13.04 1.83 25.62
CA ALA A 200 -11.82 2.60 25.34
C ALA A 200 -10.52 1.79 25.50
N THR A 201 -10.46 0.92 26.50
CA THR A 201 -9.30 0.03 26.72
C THR A 201 -9.17 -0.99 25.61
N LYS A 202 -10.28 -1.63 25.21
CA LYS A 202 -10.32 -2.60 24.09
C LYS A 202 -9.93 -1.97 22.76
N PHE A 203 -10.38 -0.74 22.50
CA PHE A 203 -9.98 0.02 21.33
C PHE A 203 -8.47 0.22 21.30
N ARG A 204 -7.89 0.73 22.40
CA ARG A 204 -6.44 0.98 22.50
C ARG A 204 -5.61 -0.28 22.30
N GLU A 205 -5.99 -1.39 22.93
CA GLU A 205 -5.31 -2.67 22.75
C GLU A 205 -5.38 -3.17 21.32
N SER A 206 -6.55 -3.07 20.69
CA SER A 206 -6.75 -3.50 19.30
C SER A 206 -5.93 -2.64 18.34
N CYS A 207 -5.91 -1.33 18.55
CA CYS A 207 -5.05 -0.39 17.83
C CYS A 207 -3.58 -0.76 17.92
N ASN A 208 -3.07 -0.98 19.14
CA ASN A 208 -1.67 -1.32 19.35
C ASN A 208 -1.29 -2.65 18.68
N LYS A 209 -2.13 -3.68 18.81
CA LYS A 209 -1.90 -4.98 18.17
C LYS A 209 -1.85 -4.86 16.64
N THR A 210 -2.79 -4.12 16.05
CA THR A 210 -2.80 -3.90 14.59
C THR A 210 -1.60 -3.09 14.13
N LEU A 211 -1.18 -2.06 14.87
CA LEU A 211 0.04 -1.30 14.56
C LEU A 211 1.29 -2.18 14.61
N GLN A 212 1.46 -2.97 15.67
CA GLN A 212 2.59 -3.90 15.79
C GLN A 212 2.64 -4.89 14.62
N LEU A 213 1.48 -5.39 14.19
CA LEU A 213 1.41 -6.25 13.00
C LEU A 213 1.87 -5.51 11.73
N ILE A 214 1.36 -4.30 11.49
CA ILE A 214 1.75 -3.49 10.32
C ILE A 214 3.26 -3.21 10.34
N TRP A 215 3.80 -2.77 11.48
CA TRP A 215 5.23 -2.48 11.63
C TRP A 215 6.09 -3.72 11.46
N GLY A 216 5.73 -4.85 12.08
CA GLY A 216 6.45 -6.11 11.91
C GLY A 216 6.47 -6.59 10.45
N ARG A 217 5.42 -6.33 9.66
CA ARG A 217 5.43 -6.59 8.20
C ARG A 217 6.28 -5.59 7.44
N MET A 218 6.26 -4.32 7.85
CA MET A 218 7.06 -3.25 7.26
C MET A 218 8.57 -3.47 7.43
N GLU A 219 9.00 -4.01 8.58
CA GLU A 219 10.41 -4.32 8.87
C GLU A 219 11.00 -5.39 7.94
N LEU A 220 10.16 -6.22 7.31
CA LEU A 220 10.62 -7.26 6.37
C LEU A 220 11.14 -6.68 5.05
N TYR A 221 10.77 -5.45 4.71
CA TYR A 221 11.20 -4.77 3.49
C TYR A 221 12.62 -4.22 3.65
N GLY A 222 13.59 -4.89 3.03
CA GLY A 222 14.94 -4.37 2.83
C GLY A 222 15.10 -3.72 1.45
N GLU A 223 16.33 -3.31 1.12
CA GLU A 223 16.69 -2.68 -0.16
C GLU A 223 16.32 -3.54 -1.38
N ASN A 224 16.37 -4.88 -1.23
CA ASN A 224 16.13 -5.83 -2.32
C ASN A 224 14.71 -6.40 -2.35
N GLY A 225 13.77 -5.82 -1.60
CA GLY A 225 12.42 -6.34 -1.41
C GLY A 225 12.28 -7.23 -0.18
N ARG A 226 11.05 -7.67 0.14
CA ARG A 226 10.76 -8.48 1.34
C ARG A 226 10.76 -9.98 1.06
N THR A 227 10.26 -10.38 -0.10
CA THR A 227 10.10 -11.78 -0.47
C THR A 227 11.45 -12.40 -0.80
N SER A 228 11.63 -13.69 -0.48
CA SER A 228 12.85 -14.42 -0.81
C SER A 228 13.14 -14.39 -2.32
N PHE A 229 12.10 -14.41 -3.15
CA PHE A 229 12.21 -14.27 -4.60
C PHE A 229 12.83 -12.93 -5.01
N LEU A 230 12.29 -11.80 -4.57
CA LEU A 230 12.85 -10.50 -4.94
C LEU A 230 14.21 -10.26 -4.31
N LYS A 231 14.42 -10.68 -3.06
CA LYS A 231 15.74 -10.62 -2.41
C LYS A 231 16.81 -11.33 -3.24
N ALA A 232 16.53 -12.56 -3.68
CA ALA A 232 17.46 -13.31 -4.51
C ALA A 232 17.64 -12.68 -5.90
N TYR A 233 16.54 -12.29 -6.55
CA TYR A 233 16.57 -11.73 -7.89
C TYR A 233 17.34 -10.40 -7.96
N ASN A 234 17.08 -9.48 -7.03
CA ASN A 234 17.72 -8.16 -6.99
C ASN A 234 19.17 -8.21 -6.49
N LYS A 235 19.51 -9.17 -5.60
CA LYS A 235 20.90 -9.38 -5.16
C LYS A 235 21.83 -9.82 -6.30
N HIS A 236 21.29 -10.40 -7.37
CA HIS A 236 22.05 -10.78 -8.57
C HIS A 236 22.05 -9.68 -9.66
N GLY A 237 21.85 -8.43 -9.24
CA GLY A 237 21.46 -7.23 -10.01
C GLY A 237 22.28 -6.78 -11.23
N ASP A 238 23.09 -7.63 -11.85
CA ASP A 238 23.84 -7.27 -13.06
C ASP A 238 23.93 -8.37 -14.12
N ARG A 239 23.37 -9.55 -13.86
CA ARG A 239 23.37 -10.65 -14.83
C ARG A 239 21.97 -10.68 -15.45
N GLY A 240 21.87 -10.37 -16.75
CA GLY A 240 20.59 -10.12 -17.45
C GLY A 240 19.44 -11.07 -17.10
N LYS A 241 18.19 -10.58 -17.23
CA LYS A 241 16.93 -11.16 -16.70
C LYS A 241 16.84 -12.70 -16.67
N GLN A 242 17.24 -13.39 -17.75
CA GLN A 242 17.21 -14.85 -17.84
C GLN A 242 18.20 -15.53 -16.86
N SER A 243 19.41 -14.98 -16.72
CA SER A 243 20.44 -15.52 -15.83
C SER A 243 20.09 -15.29 -14.34
N GLY A 244 19.47 -14.16 -14.00
CA GLY A 244 18.90 -13.92 -12.66
C GLY A 244 17.85 -14.96 -12.29
N LEU A 245 16.94 -15.29 -13.21
CA LEU A 245 15.93 -16.34 -12.99
C LEU A 245 16.52 -17.74 -12.91
N LYS A 246 17.53 -18.07 -13.74
CA LYS A 246 18.24 -19.36 -13.66
C LYS A 246 18.96 -19.54 -12.31
N ASN A 247 19.63 -18.50 -11.81
CA ASN A 247 20.26 -18.53 -10.49
C ASN A 247 19.24 -18.69 -9.37
N LEU A 248 18.06 -18.09 -9.53
CA LEU A 248 16.96 -18.23 -8.60
C LEU A 248 16.37 -19.64 -8.61
N LEU A 249 16.29 -20.27 -9.79
CA LEU A 249 15.91 -21.68 -9.93
C LEU A 249 16.91 -22.59 -9.20
N LEU A 250 18.22 -22.39 -9.42
CA LEU A 250 19.31 -23.15 -8.81
C LEU A 250 19.35 -22.98 -7.28
N SER A 251 19.21 -21.75 -6.78
CA SER A 251 19.14 -21.49 -5.34
C SER A 251 17.84 -21.99 -4.70
N SER A 252 16.72 -21.98 -5.41
CA SER A 252 15.46 -22.59 -4.93
C SER A 252 15.48 -24.13 -4.94
N GLN A 253 16.33 -24.75 -5.76
CA GLN A 253 16.62 -26.19 -5.72
C GLN A 253 17.58 -26.52 -4.56
N ALA A 254 18.57 -25.67 -4.28
CA ALA A 254 19.44 -25.79 -3.11
C ALA A 254 18.67 -25.67 -1.78
N LEU A 255 17.74 -24.70 -1.66
CA LEU A 255 16.86 -24.56 -0.48
C LEU A 255 15.93 -25.78 -0.26
N ARG A 256 15.60 -26.53 -1.33
CA ARG A 256 14.87 -27.81 -1.20
C ARG A 256 15.77 -28.94 -0.73
N GLN A 257 17.07 -28.95 -1.06
CA GLN A 257 18.01 -29.96 -0.59
C GLN A 257 18.38 -29.76 0.89
N GLU A 258 18.44 -28.52 1.38
CA GLU A 258 18.63 -28.25 2.82
C GLU A 258 17.43 -28.71 3.67
N GLN A 259 16.18 -28.46 3.24
CA GLN A 259 14.99 -28.94 3.96
C GLN A 259 14.82 -30.47 3.91
N VAL A 260 15.28 -31.13 2.86
CA VAL A 260 15.30 -32.61 2.78
C VAL A 260 16.42 -33.19 3.66
N GLY A 261 17.57 -32.51 3.75
CA GLY A 261 18.66 -32.88 4.65
C GLY A 261 18.34 -32.69 6.13
N GLU A 262 17.58 -31.66 6.50
CA GLU A 262 17.09 -31.47 7.87
C GLU A 262 16.02 -32.49 8.26
N LYS A 263 15.06 -32.79 7.38
CA LYS A 263 14.09 -33.87 7.60
C LYS A 263 14.75 -35.25 7.68
N ALA A 264 15.78 -35.52 6.88
CA ALA A 264 16.54 -36.75 6.97
C ALA A 264 17.32 -36.86 8.30
N LYS A 265 17.83 -35.74 8.83
CA LYS A 265 18.48 -35.71 10.16
C LYS A 265 17.50 -35.87 11.32
N GLU A 266 16.26 -35.45 11.18
CA GLU A 266 15.19 -35.70 12.16
C GLU A 266 14.77 -37.19 12.19
N VAL A 267 14.60 -37.83 11.03
CA VAL A 267 14.26 -39.26 10.92
C VAL A 267 15.39 -40.15 11.48
N ILE A 268 16.65 -39.82 11.21
CA ILE A 268 17.79 -40.57 11.77
C ILE A 268 17.89 -40.39 13.30
N ARG A 269 17.40 -39.29 13.87
CA ARG A 269 17.38 -39.07 15.33
C ARG A 269 16.22 -39.77 16.04
N SER A 270 15.09 -40.00 15.37
CA SER A 270 13.98 -40.78 15.93
C SER A 270 14.29 -42.29 15.96
N ASP A 271 14.91 -42.82 14.90
CA ASP A 271 15.22 -44.26 14.81
C ASP A 271 16.30 -44.72 15.81
N VAL A 272 17.19 -43.81 16.25
CA VAL A 272 18.20 -44.10 17.28
C VAL A 272 17.61 -44.07 18.70
N ARG A 273 16.43 -43.46 18.91
CA ARG A 273 15.75 -43.41 20.23
C ARG A 273 14.79 -44.58 20.47
N GLU A 274 14.32 -45.26 19.43
CA GLU A 274 13.44 -46.45 19.57
C GLU A 274 14.22 -47.77 19.61
N GLY A 275 15.56 -47.73 19.46
CA GLY A 275 16.45 -48.89 19.48
C GLY A 275 17.37 -48.98 20.70
N ARG A 276 16.89 -48.68 21.91
CA ARG A 276 17.57 -49.00 23.17
C ARG A 276 16.59 -49.42 24.26
#